data_AF-A0A820KMV3-F1
#
_entry.id   AF-A0A820KMV3-F1
#
_cell.length_a   1.000
_cell.length_b   1.000
_cell.length_c   1.000
_cell.angle_alpha   90.00
_cell.angle_beta   90.00
_cell.angle_gamma   90.00
#
_symmetry.space_group_name_H-M   'P 1'
#
loop_
_entity.id
_entity.type
_entity.pdbx_description
1 polymer ?
#
loop_
_entity_poly.entity_id
_entity_poly.type
_entity_poly.pdbx_seq_one_letter_code
_entity_poly.pdbx_strand_id
1 'polypeptide(L)'
;MEILVTDVTKPTQQRQQNRLSFEEMGNVLLDAMQGILVCIDNHHIIVDVSKTVKHYFGFEQSELIGLSILLLVEDSERESFIKFLNSSRPRRYLCNILKFH
;
A
#
# COMPACT_ATOMS: atom_id res chain seq x y z
N MET A 1 9.97 8.47 -6.33
CA MET A 1 8.73 7.69 -6.17
C MET A 1 7.49 8.59 -6.30
N GLU A 2 6.45 8.19 -7.04
CA GLU A 2 5.19 8.95 -7.12
C GLU A 2 4.12 8.27 -6.23
N ILE A 3 3.52 9.01 -5.29
CA ILE A 3 2.50 8.46 -4.40
C ILE A 3 1.13 8.88 -4.93
N LEU A 4 0.37 7.91 -5.43
CA LEU A 4 -1.01 8.14 -5.83
C LEU A 4 -1.94 7.73 -4.69
N VAL A 5 -2.58 8.71 -4.03
CA VAL A 5 -3.69 8.42 -3.11
C VAL A 5 -4.92 8.13 -3.94
N THR A 6 -5.25 6.85 -4.08
CA THR A 6 -6.55 6.45 -4.60
C THR A 6 -7.28 5.77 -3.46
N ASP A 7 -8.40 6.35 -3.02
CA ASP A 7 -9.28 5.70 -2.06
C ASP A 7 -9.78 4.39 -2.68
N VAL A 8 -9.18 3.27 -2.26
CA VAL A 8 -9.66 1.94 -2.57
C VAL A 8 -10.34 1.41 -1.31
N THR A 9 -11.57 1.85 -1.09
CA THR A 9 -12.41 1.36 0.01
C THR A 9 -12.47 -0.17 -0.07
N LYS A 10 -11.81 -0.88 0.86
CA LYS A 10 -11.94 -2.34 0.98
C LYS A 10 -13.32 -2.64 1.58
N PRO A 11 -14.26 -3.27 0.86
CA PRO A 11 -15.48 -3.71 1.48
C PRO A 11 -15.17 -4.93 2.35
N THR A 12 -15.60 -4.85 3.60
CA THR A 12 -15.39 -5.85 4.65
C THR A 12 -16.03 -7.20 4.28
N GLN A 13 -15.20 -8.24 4.24
CA GLN A 13 -15.46 -9.65 4.59
C GLN A 13 -16.61 -10.49 3.97
N GLN A 14 -17.46 -10.03 3.06
CA GLN A 14 -18.64 -10.84 2.63
C GLN A 14 -18.58 -11.57 1.26
N ARG A 15 -17.42 -11.78 0.62
CA ARG A 15 -17.37 -12.52 -0.67
C ARG A 15 -16.17 -13.46 -0.79
N GLN A 16 -16.19 -14.58 -0.06
CA GLN A 16 -15.08 -15.54 -0.04
C GLN A 16 -14.71 -16.10 -1.43
N GLN A 17 -15.67 -16.19 -2.37
CA GLN A 17 -15.47 -16.81 -3.69
C GLN A 17 -15.05 -15.82 -4.79
N ASN A 18 -15.39 -14.52 -4.68
CA ASN A 18 -14.96 -13.48 -5.62
C ASN A 18 -13.65 -12.77 -5.18
N ARG A 19 -13.13 -13.11 -3.99
CA ARG A 19 -11.94 -12.49 -3.40
C ARG A 19 -10.66 -12.85 -4.13
N LEU A 20 -10.47 -14.12 -4.47
CA LEU A 20 -9.27 -14.57 -5.18
C LEU A 20 -9.15 -13.87 -6.53
N SER A 21 -10.21 -13.89 -7.35
CA SER A 21 -10.19 -13.21 -8.65
C SER A 21 -10.06 -11.69 -8.54
N PHE A 22 -10.63 -11.05 -7.51
CA PHE A 22 -10.49 -9.60 -7.32
C PHE A 22 -9.09 -9.21 -6.83
N GLU A 23 -8.51 -9.96 -5.90
CA GLU A 23 -7.13 -9.76 -5.43
C GLU A 23 -6.13 -10.06 -6.55
N GLU A 24 -6.31 -11.14 -7.30
CA GLU A 24 -5.48 -11.49 -8.45
C GLU A 24 -5.57 -10.42 -9.54
N MET A 25 -6.78 -9.99 -9.93
CA MET A 25 -6.98 -8.90 -10.89
C MET A 25 -6.38 -7.59 -10.39
N GLY A 26 -6.56 -7.28 -9.09
CA GLY A 26 -5.98 -6.10 -8.47
C GLY A 26 -4.44 -6.14 -8.48
N ASN A 27 -3.84 -7.28 -8.20
CA ASN A 27 -2.39 -7.46 -8.29
C ASN A 27 -1.90 -7.33 -9.75
N VAL A 28 -2.60 -7.89 -10.73
CA VAL A 28 -2.27 -7.75 -12.16
C VAL A 28 -2.31 -6.28 -12.60
N LEU A 29 -3.33 -5.52 -12.17
CA LEU A 29 -3.43 -4.09 -12.46
C LEU A 29 -2.32 -3.28 -11.79
N LEU A 30 -2.00 -3.60 -10.54
CA LEU A 30 -0.91 -2.96 -9.80
C LEU A 30 0.45 -3.23 -10.48
N ASP A 31 0.69 -4.46 -10.91
CA ASP A 31 1.89 -4.87 -11.63
C ASP A 31 2.01 -4.12 -12.98
N ALA A 32 0.91 -4.06 -13.75
CA ALA A 32 0.85 -3.31 -15.01
C ALA A 32 1.09 -1.80 -14.83
N MET A 33 0.73 -1.24 -13.67
CA MET A 33 0.94 0.16 -13.32
C MET A 33 2.27 0.43 -12.60
N GLN A 34 3.14 -0.57 -12.48
CA GLN A 34 4.37 -0.52 -11.69
C GLN A 34 4.16 -0.01 -10.26
N GLY A 35 3.12 -0.53 -9.61
CA GLY A 35 2.60 -0.02 -8.35
C GLY A 35 2.43 -1.06 -7.24
N ILE A 36 2.41 -0.56 -6.01
CA ILE A 36 2.11 -1.35 -4.81
C ILE A 36 1.02 -0.64 -4.04
N LEU A 37 -0.03 -1.36 -3.67
CA LEU A 37 -1.05 -0.85 -2.77
C LEU A 37 -0.61 -1.12 -1.33
N VAL A 38 -0.48 -0.06 -0.51
CA VAL A 38 -0.14 -0.14 0.91
C VAL A 38 -1.22 0.54 1.73
N CYS A 39 -1.73 -0.13 2.75
CA CYS A 39 -2.64 0.44 3.73
C CYS A 39 -1.92 0.62 5.07
N ILE A 40 -2.07 1.77 5.68
CA ILE A 40 -1.46 2.14 6.97
C ILE A 40 -2.50 2.61 7.97
N ASP A 41 -2.20 2.48 9.26
CA ASP A 41 -2.95 3.11 10.35
C ASP A 41 -2.53 4.58 10.58
N ASN A 42 -3.11 5.20 11.61
CA ASN A 42 -2.81 6.59 12.02
C ASN A 42 -1.36 6.80 12.49
N HIS A 43 -0.63 5.74 12.83
CA HIS A 43 0.77 5.77 13.24
C HIS A 43 1.72 5.42 12.08
N HIS A 44 1.19 5.37 10.86
CA HIS A 44 1.92 5.02 9.64
C HIS A 44 2.45 3.57 9.66
N ILE A 45 1.80 2.71 10.42
CA ILE A 45 2.11 1.28 10.49
C ILE A 45 1.31 0.56 9.42
N ILE A 46 2.00 -0.30 8.64
CA ILE A 46 1.39 -1.09 7.57
C ILE A 46 0.43 -2.10 8.19
N VAL A 47 -0.84 -2.01 7.78
CA VAL A 47 -1.90 -2.95 8.17
C VAL A 47 -2.26 -3.91 7.04
N ASP A 48 -1.92 -3.57 5.79
CA ASP A 48 -2.10 -4.44 4.63
C ASP A 48 -1.23 -3.94 3.45
N VAL A 49 -0.85 -4.83 2.54
CA VAL A 49 -0.02 -4.50 1.37
C VAL A 49 -0.34 -5.47 0.22
N SER A 50 -0.24 -5.06 -1.05
CA SER A 50 -0.45 -5.96 -2.20
C SER A 50 0.68 -6.98 -2.38
N LYS A 51 0.39 -8.11 -3.06
CA LYS A 51 1.39 -9.16 -3.33
C LYS A 51 2.51 -8.70 -4.25
N THR A 52 2.26 -7.65 -5.04
CA THR A 52 3.26 -7.02 -5.91
C THR A 52 4.48 -6.51 -5.14
N VAL A 53 4.38 -6.30 -3.82
CA VAL A 53 5.55 -5.90 -3.00
C VAL A 53 6.70 -6.89 -3.06
N LYS A 54 6.42 -8.19 -3.21
CA LYS A 54 7.45 -9.21 -3.39
C LYS A 54 8.23 -9.01 -4.69
N HIS A 55 7.56 -8.56 -5.76
CA HIS A 55 8.21 -8.34 -7.05
C HIS A 55 9.16 -7.14 -7.00
N TYR A 56 8.74 -6.04 -6.36
CA TYR A 56 9.52 -4.79 -6.32
C TYR A 56 10.55 -4.73 -5.19
N PHE A 57 10.24 -5.28 -4.02
CA PHE A 57 11.11 -5.18 -2.83
C PHE A 57 11.61 -6.53 -2.31
N GLY A 58 11.10 -7.66 -2.82
CA GLY A 58 11.51 -9.00 -2.36
C GLY A 58 10.89 -9.45 -1.03
N PHE A 59 10.15 -8.58 -0.33
CA PHE A 59 9.49 -8.91 0.93
C PHE A 59 8.17 -9.65 0.71
N GLU A 60 7.88 -10.62 1.58
CA GLU A 60 6.54 -11.16 1.74
C GLU A 60 5.64 -10.16 2.46
N GLN A 61 4.34 -10.15 2.13
CA GLN A 61 3.38 -9.24 2.75
C GLN A 61 3.41 -9.34 4.28
N SER A 62 3.52 -10.57 4.81
CA SER A 62 3.56 -10.86 6.25
C SER A 62 4.77 -10.28 6.97
N GLU A 63 5.88 -10.04 6.26
CA GLU A 63 7.08 -9.44 6.85
C GLU A 63 6.91 -7.94 7.04
N LEU A 64 6.02 -7.31 6.27
CA LEU A 64 5.79 -5.87 6.28
C LEU A 64 4.65 -5.46 7.22
N ILE A 65 3.70 -6.36 7.49
CA ILE A 65 2.61 -6.07 8.43
C ILE A 65 3.17 -5.73 9.81
N GLY A 66 2.74 -4.59 10.37
CA GLY A 66 3.21 -4.11 11.66
C GLY A 66 4.49 -3.27 11.60
N LEU A 67 5.12 -3.14 10.44
CA LEU A 67 6.27 -2.26 10.23
C LEU A 67 5.83 -0.87 9.76
N SER A 68 6.72 0.11 9.95
CA SER A 68 6.51 1.46 9.43
C SER A 68 6.60 1.47 7.90
N ILE A 69 5.69 2.21 7.25
CA ILE A 69 5.74 2.44 5.80
C ILE A 69 7.03 3.09 5.33
N LEU A 70 7.76 3.78 6.22
CA LEU A 70 9.04 4.41 5.91
C LEU A 70 10.15 3.40 5.55
N LEU A 71 9.94 2.10 5.81
CA LEU A 71 10.82 1.04 5.35
C LEU A 71 10.80 0.85 3.83
N LEU A 72 9.67 1.17 3.19
CA LEU A 72 9.48 1.08 1.73
C LEU A 72 9.85 2.38 1.00
N VAL A 73 10.35 3.37 1.73
CA VAL A 73 10.67 4.71 1.22
C VAL A 73 12.16 4.96 1.39
N GLU A 74 12.83 5.36 0.31
CA GLU A 74 14.24 5.74 0.35
C GLU A 74 14.49 6.89 1.32
N ASP A 75 15.65 6.86 2.00
CA ASP A 75 16.03 7.86 3.01
C ASP A 75 15.91 9.30 2.49
N SER A 76 16.27 9.53 1.22
CA SER A 76 16.22 10.83 0.53
C SER A 76 14.79 11.36 0.35
N GLU A 77 13.79 10.49 0.27
CA GLU A 77 12.39 10.85 0.00
C GLU A 77 11.53 10.89 1.28
N ARG A 78 12.05 10.40 2.42
CA ARG A 78 11.28 10.25 3.67
C ARG A 78 10.65 11.55 4.17
N GLU A 79 11.36 12.67 4.14
CA GLU A 79 10.82 13.94 4.65
C GLU A 79 9.60 14.40 3.83
N SER A 80 9.69 14.28 2.50
CA SER A 80 8.59 14.62 1.59
C SER A 80 7.40 13.70 1.82
N PHE A 81 7.67 12.40 1.98
CA PHE A 81 6.66 11.39 2.28
C PHE A 81 5.94 11.67 3.60
N ILE A 82 6.67 11.99 4.67
CA ILE A 82 6.09 12.32 5.99
C ILE A 82 5.21 13.58 5.89
N LYS A 83 5.65 14.62 5.17
CA LYS A 83 4.83 15.82 4.96
C LYS A 83 3.52 15.49 4.25
N PHE A 84 3.56 14.58 3.27
CA PHE A 84 2.38 14.10 2.58
C PHE A 84 1.45 13.27 3.47
N LEU A 85 1.99 12.40 4.32
CA LEU A 85 1.19 11.65 5.29
C LEU A 85 0.48 12.60 6.27
N ASN A 86 1.20 13.61 6.77
CA ASN A 86 0.65 14.58 7.72
C ASN A 86 -0.35 15.56 7.09
N SER A 87 -0.31 15.80 5.78
CA SER A 87 -1.29 16.63 5.08
C SER A 87 -2.57 15.87 4.71
N SER A 88 -2.54 14.54 4.80
CA SER A 88 -3.70 13.68 4.58
C SER A 88 -4.69 13.81 5.73
N ARG A 89 -5.99 13.81 5.43
CA ARG A 89 -7.03 13.87 6.48
C ARG A 89 -6.91 12.65 7.40
N PRO A 90 -6.98 12.81 8.73
CA PRO A 90 -6.92 11.69 9.66
C PRO A 90 -8.08 10.72 9.39
N ARG A 91 -7.75 9.46 9.13
CA ARG A 91 -8.68 8.36 8.83
C ARG A 91 -8.18 7.10 9.49
N ARG A 92 -9.09 6.27 10.01
CA ARG A 92 -8.76 5.01 10.70
C ARG A 92 -7.72 4.15 9.96
N TYR A 93 -7.78 4.14 8.62
CA TYR A 93 -6.73 3.63 7.75
C TYR A 93 -6.57 4.54 6.53
N LEU A 94 -5.36 4.64 6.00
CA LEU A 94 -5.03 5.32 4.75
C LEU A 94 -4.43 4.29 3.79
N CYS A 95 -5.02 4.12 2.60
CA CYS A 95 -4.49 3.24 1.57
C CYS A 95 -3.95 4.06 0.40
N ASN A 96 -2.69 3.82 0.02
CA ASN A 96 -1.94 4.55 -0.99
C ASN A 96 -1.34 3.58 -2.02
N ILE A 97 -1.25 4.02 -3.27
CA ILE A 97 -0.48 3.30 -4.29
C ILE A 97 0.90 3.98 -4.39
N LEU A 98 1.95 3.22 -4.08
CA LEU A 98 3.33 3.62 -4.35
C LEU A 98 3.66 3.23 -5.79
N LYS A 99 3.90 4.20 -6.66
CA LYS A 99 4.30 3.97 -8.05
C LYS A 99 5.80 4.14 -8.22
N PHE A 100 6.40 3.22 -8.97
CA PHE A 100 7.80 3.20 -9.36
C PHE A 100 7.88 3.53 -10.86
N HIS A 101 8.79 4.45 -11.22
CA HIS A 101 9.10 4.84 -12.61
C HIS A 101 10.50 4.39 -12.95
#